data_AF-A0A7C2ZJX4-F1
#
_entry.id   AF-A0A7C2ZJX4-F1
#
_cell.length_a   1.000
_cell.length_b   1.000
_cell.length_c   1.000
_cell.angle_alpha   90.00
_cell.angle_beta   90.00
_cell.angle_gamma   90.00
#
_symmetry.space_group_name_H-M   'P 1'
#
loop_
_entity.id
_entity.type
_entity.pdbx_description
1 polymer ?
#
loop_
_entity_poly.entity_id
_entity_poly.type
_entity_poly.pdbx_seq_one_letter_code
_entity_poly.pdbx_strand_id
1 'polypeptide(L)'
;MGGPVTSDSVFMVTGKARPEEVREMLGLALKGNFVQARRRLHELLISYGLSGIDVVRQIHRELFNLDIPEKWKVQLADTVGEIDFRMSEGANEEIQLSALLAKFSYIGSQIGG
;
A
#
# COMPACT_ATOMS: atom_id res chain seq x y z
N MET A 1 21.44 -29.95 -7.16
CA MET A 1 20.29 -29.98 -6.24
C MET A 1 19.66 -28.60 -6.21
N GLY A 2 18.60 -28.37 -6.98
CA GLY A 2 17.81 -27.13 -6.90
C GLY A 2 16.79 -27.29 -5.79
N GLY A 3 16.97 -26.56 -4.68
CA GLY A 3 15.99 -26.53 -3.60
C GLY A 3 14.68 -25.90 -4.08
N PRO A 4 13.53 -26.27 -3.50
CA PRO A 4 12.25 -25.68 -3.87
C PRO A 4 12.34 -24.19 -3.58
N VAL A 5 12.32 -23.39 -4.64
CA VAL A 5 12.23 -21.94 -4.57
C VAL A 5 10.83 -21.63 -4.05
N THR A 6 10.67 -21.61 -2.73
CA THR A 6 9.44 -21.16 -2.08
C THR A 6 9.27 -19.69 -2.41
N SER A 7 8.07 -19.27 -2.81
CA SER A 7 7.76 -17.90 -3.21
C SER A 7 8.28 -16.86 -2.19
N ASP A 8 8.31 -17.23 -0.91
CA ASP A 8 8.99 -16.56 0.21
C ASP A 8 10.37 -15.98 -0.12
N SER A 9 11.28 -16.81 -0.63
CA SER A 9 12.68 -16.42 -0.90
C SER A 9 12.78 -15.52 -2.13
N VAL A 10 11.89 -15.68 -3.10
CA VAL A 10 11.91 -14.84 -4.32
C VAL A 10 11.52 -13.42 -3.98
N PHE A 11 10.48 -13.20 -3.17
CA PHE A 11 10.02 -11.85 -2.83
C PHE A 11 11.04 -11.08 -1.99
N MET A 12 11.71 -11.76 -1.05
CA MET A 12 12.78 -11.16 -0.24
C MET A 12 14.03 -10.85 -1.09
N VAL A 13 14.37 -11.70 -2.06
CA VAL A 13 15.52 -11.49 -2.97
C VAL A 13 15.22 -10.46 -4.07
N THR A 14 13.94 -10.30 -4.46
CA THR A 14 13.52 -9.36 -5.51
C THR A 14 13.13 -7.97 -4.99
N GLY A 15 13.15 -7.75 -3.67
CA GLY A 15 12.78 -6.47 -3.07
C GLY A 15 11.34 -6.09 -3.41
N LYS A 16 10.39 -7.02 -3.25
CA LYS A 16 8.96 -6.76 -3.49
C LYS A 16 8.13 -7.18 -2.28
N ALA A 17 7.27 -6.27 -1.80
CA ALA A 17 6.22 -6.63 -0.85
C ALA A 17 5.33 -7.73 -1.44
N ARG A 18 4.82 -8.60 -0.56
CA ARG A 18 3.81 -9.57 -0.95
C ARG A 18 2.48 -8.84 -1.16
N PRO A 19 1.73 -9.17 -2.23
CA PRO A 19 0.40 -8.60 -2.44
C PRO A 19 -0.52 -8.76 -1.22
N GLU A 20 -0.39 -9.88 -0.51
CA GLU A 20 -1.16 -10.18 0.70
C GLU A 20 -0.89 -9.19 1.85
N GLU A 21 0.38 -8.79 2.05
CA GLU A 21 0.76 -7.83 3.09
C GLU A 21 0.27 -6.41 2.77
N VAL A 22 0.37 -6.02 1.49
CA VAL A 22 -0.19 -4.75 1.02
C VAL A 22 -1.70 -4.73 1.21
N ARG A 23 -2.39 -5.82 0.87
CA ARG A 23 -3.84 -5.95 1.07
C ARG A 23 -4.23 -5.91 2.54
N GLU A 24 -3.46 -6.56 3.43
CA GLU A 24 -3.67 -6.49 4.87
C GLU A 24 -3.53 -5.05 5.38
N MET A 25 -2.47 -4.34 4.99
CA MET A 25 -2.23 -2.94 5.33
C MET A 25 -3.39 -2.04 4.86
N LEU A 26 -3.84 -2.20 3.60
CA LEU A 26 -4.98 -1.44 3.07
C LEU A 26 -6.29 -1.78 3.80
N GLY A 27 -6.51 -3.05 4.13
CA GLY A 27 -7.66 -3.50 4.92
C GLY A 27 -7.67 -2.92 6.33
N LEU A 28 -6.51 -2.80 6.99
CA LEU A 28 -6.38 -2.13 8.27
C LEU A 28 -6.70 -0.64 8.16
N ALA A 29 -6.21 0.02 7.12
CA ALA A 29 -6.52 1.43 6.86
C ALA A 29 -8.03 1.61 6.65
N LEU A 30 -8.66 0.83 5.78
CA LEU A 30 -10.11 0.89 5.52
C LEU A 30 -10.97 0.59 6.77
N LYS A 31 -10.46 -0.18 7.74
CA LYS A 31 -11.15 -0.42 9.02
C LYS A 31 -11.03 0.75 10.01
N GLY A 32 -10.35 1.83 9.64
CA GLY A 32 -10.07 2.97 10.53
C GLY A 32 -8.82 2.79 11.41
N ASN A 33 -8.09 1.67 11.27
CA ASN A 33 -6.91 1.38 12.07
C ASN A 33 -5.65 1.98 11.44
N PHE A 34 -5.63 3.32 11.31
CA PHE A 34 -4.52 4.05 10.70
C PHE A 34 -3.16 3.75 11.36
N VAL A 35 -3.11 3.67 12.69
CA VAL A 35 -1.85 3.42 13.42
C VAL A 35 -1.26 2.04 13.06
N GLN A 36 -2.10 1.01 12.97
CA GLN A 36 -1.68 -0.33 12.58
C GLN A 36 -1.26 -0.37 11.10
N ALA A 37 -2.01 0.30 10.23
CA ALA A 37 -1.65 0.40 8.81
C ALA A 37 -0.31 1.11 8.61
N ARG A 38 -0.04 2.21 9.33
CA ARG A 38 1.23 2.94 9.29
C ARG A 38 2.40 2.08 9.79
N ARG A 39 2.17 1.28 10.84
CA ARG A 39 3.18 0.36 11.33
C ARG A 39 3.52 -0.72 10.29
N ARG A 40 2.50 -1.32 9.66
CA ARG A 40 2.69 -2.29 8.56
C ARG A 40 3.43 -1.68 7.38
N LEU A 41 3.10 -0.45 6.99
CA LEU A 41 3.81 0.28 5.96
C LEU A 41 5.30 0.46 6.31
N HIS A 42 5.60 0.87 7.54
CA HIS A 42 6.98 1.03 8.00
C HIS A 42 7.73 -0.31 7.98
N GLU A 43 7.08 -1.39 8.42
CA GLU A 43 7.63 -2.75 8.31
C GLU A 43 7.92 -3.13 6.84
N LEU A 44 7.05 -2.77 5.90
CA LEU A 44 7.25 -3.00 4.46
C LEU A 44 8.45 -2.22 3.90
N LEU A 45 8.60 -0.95 4.28
CA LEU A 45 9.72 -0.12 3.81
C LEU A 45 11.06 -0.58 4.40
N ILE A 46 11.11 -0.84 5.71
CA ILE A 46 12.36 -1.14 6.42
C ILE A 46 12.75 -2.62 6.29
N SER A 47 11.82 -3.55 6.54
CA SER A 47 12.14 -4.99 6.60
C SER A 47 12.41 -5.58 5.23
N TYR A 48 11.70 -5.11 4.20
CA TYR A 48 11.85 -5.58 2.83
C TYR A 48 12.67 -4.63 1.95
N GLY A 49 13.13 -3.50 2.48
CA GLY A 49 13.94 -2.52 1.76
C GLY A 49 13.24 -1.93 0.53
N LEU A 50 11.92 -1.80 0.58
CA LEU A 50 11.11 -1.36 -0.56
C LEU A 50 11.21 0.16 -0.73
N SER A 51 11.32 0.60 -1.98
CA SER A 51 11.07 2.02 -2.29
C SER A 51 9.60 2.36 -2.09
N GLY A 52 9.31 3.56 -1.61
CA GLY A 52 7.96 4.07 -1.49
C GLY A 52 7.22 4.08 -2.82
N ILE A 53 7.92 4.35 -3.93
CA ILE A 53 7.34 4.30 -5.28
C ILE A 53 6.84 2.89 -5.62
N ASP A 54 7.61 1.85 -5.28
CA ASP A 54 7.19 0.47 -5.52
C ASP A 54 5.97 0.11 -4.66
N VAL A 55 5.94 0.57 -3.41
CA VAL A 55 4.77 0.40 -2.54
C VAL A 55 3.54 1.09 -3.13
N VAL A 56 3.65 2.33 -3.63
CA VAL A 56 2.53 3.04 -4.28
C VAL A 56 2.02 2.29 -5.49
N ARG A 57 2.91 1.78 -6.35
CA ARG A 57 2.53 0.98 -7.53
C ARG A 57 1.83 -0.32 -7.14
N GLN A 58 2.24 -0.96 -6.05
CA GLN A 58 1.56 -2.14 -5.54
C GLN A 58 0.18 -1.80 -4.97
N ILE A 59 0.07 -0.70 -4.21
CA ILE A 59 -1.23 -0.21 -3.71
C ILE A 59 -2.17 0.09 -4.87
N HIS A 60 -1.69 0.72 -5.95
CA HIS A 60 -2.48 0.98 -7.14
C HIS A 60 -3.05 -0.31 -7.75
N ARG A 61 -2.26 -1.39 -7.81
CA ARG A 61 -2.73 -2.69 -8.32
C ARG A 61 -3.77 -3.31 -7.38
N GLU A 62 -3.50 -3.31 -6.08
CA GLU A 62 -4.40 -3.89 -5.09
C GLU A 62 -5.70 -3.10 -4.91
N LEU A 63 -5.69 -1.79 -5.17
CA LEU A 63 -6.87 -0.92 -5.12
C LEU A 63 -8.03 -1.48 -5.96
N PHE A 64 -7.75 -1.96 -7.18
CA PHE A 64 -8.78 -2.51 -8.06
C PHE A 64 -9.32 -3.85 -7.57
N ASN A 65 -8.50 -4.59 -6.81
CA ASN A 65 -8.84 -5.87 -6.17
C ASN A 65 -9.65 -5.70 -4.87
N LEU A 66 -9.78 -4.48 -4.34
CA LEU A 66 -10.56 -4.23 -3.13
C LEU A 66 -12.07 -4.36 -3.39
N ASP A 67 -12.79 -4.91 -2.42
CA ASP A 67 -14.26 -5.00 -2.44
C ASP A 67 -14.89 -3.73 -1.86
N ILE A 68 -14.78 -2.63 -2.60
CA ILE A 68 -15.35 -1.32 -2.24
C ILE A 68 -16.14 -0.74 -3.42
N PRO A 69 -17.12 0.16 -3.18
CA PRO A 69 -17.88 0.78 -4.27
C PRO A 69 -17.00 1.50 -5.29
N GLU A 70 -17.36 1.41 -6.57
CA GLU A 70 -16.59 1.95 -7.69
C GLU A 70 -16.25 3.43 -7.56
N LYS A 71 -17.19 4.24 -7.05
CA LYS A 71 -16.99 5.68 -6.76
C LYS A 71 -15.76 5.91 -5.89
N TRP A 72 -15.54 5.08 -4.87
CA TRP A 72 -14.42 5.19 -3.96
C TRP A 72 -13.12 4.67 -4.60
N LYS A 73 -13.18 3.64 -5.44
CA LYS A 73 -12.03 3.19 -6.23
C LYS A 73 -11.49 4.31 -7.12
N VAL A 74 -12.37 5.03 -7.81
CA VAL A 74 -11.98 6.17 -8.66
C VAL A 74 -11.30 7.28 -7.85
N GLN A 75 -11.87 7.67 -6.70
CA GLN A 75 -11.26 8.69 -5.85
C GLN A 75 -9.90 8.28 -5.27
N LEU A 76 -9.74 7.00 -4.92
CA LEU A 76 -8.47 6.47 -4.44
C LEU A 76 -7.44 6.40 -5.57
N ALA A 77 -7.85 6.02 -6.79
CA ALA A 77 -6.95 5.96 -7.93
C ALA A 77 -6.37 7.34 -8.27
N ASP A 78 -7.21 8.37 -8.23
CA ASP A 78 -6.79 9.77 -8.39
C ASP A 78 -5.76 10.18 -7.31
N THR A 79 -6.05 9.88 -6.04
CA THR A 79 -5.13 10.18 -4.93
C THR A 79 -3.79 9.44 -5.06
N VAL A 80 -3.83 8.17 -5.48
CA VAL A 80 -2.63 7.35 -5.72
C VAL A 80 -1.78 7.96 -6.84
N GLY A 81 -2.40 8.43 -7.92
CA GLY A 81 -1.69 9.08 -9.03
C GLY A 81 -1.02 10.39 -8.61
N GLU A 82 -1.70 11.23 -7.82
CA GLU A 82 -1.13 12.46 -7.28
C GLU A 82 0.09 12.19 -6.39
N ILE A 83 0.01 11.14 -5.58
CA ILE A 83 1.10 10.73 -4.70
C ILE A 83 2.29 10.16 -5.47
N ASP A 84 2.05 9.32 -6.49
CA ASP A 84 3.10 8.80 -7.38
C ASP A 84 3.84 9.93 -8.09
N PHE A 85 3.10 10.94 -8.56
CA PHE A 85 3.67 12.15 -9.15
C PHE A 85 4.54 12.93 -8.15
N ARG A 86 4.01 13.21 -6.95
CA ARG A 86 4.75 13.94 -5.90
C ARG A 86 6.03 13.20 -5.47
N MET A 87 5.97 11.87 -5.35
CA MET A 87 7.16 11.08 -5.03
C MET A 87 8.19 11.13 -6.17
N SER A 88 7.74 11.07 -7.42
CA SER A 88 8.62 11.21 -8.58
C SER A 88 9.31 12.57 -8.65
N GLU A 89 8.66 13.63 -8.16
CA GLU A 89 9.22 14.98 -8.00
C GLU A 89 10.18 15.13 -6.79
N GLY A 90 10.44 14.04 -6.05
CA GLY A 90 11.35 14.04 -4.90
C GLY A 90 10.70 14.41 -3.57
N ALA A 91 9.37 14.36 -3.46
CA ALA A 91 8.70 14.49 -2.17
C ALA A 91 9.06 13.35 -1.21
N ASN A 92 8.98 13.61 0.08
CA ASN A 92 9.29 12.62 1.11
C ASN A 92 8.30 11.43 1.06
N GLU A 93 8.84 10.24 0.78
CA GLU A 93 8.06 9.01 0.59
C GLU A 93 7.22 8.64 1.83
N GLU A 94 7.79 8.74 3.04
CA GLU A 94 7.08 8.38 4.27
C GLU A 94 5.86 9.29 4.51
N ILE A 95 6.01 10.59 4.27
CA ILE A 95 4.92 11.57 4.40
C ILE A 95 3.83 11.27 3.39
N GLN A 96 4.18 11.05 2.12
CA GLN A 96 3.20 10.78 1.07
C GLN A 96 2.46 9.45 1.30
N LEU A 97 3.16 8.38 1.67
CA LEU A 97 2.52 7.10 2.00
C LEU A 97 1.61 7.21 3.23
N SER A 98 2.02 7.97 4.24
CA SER A 98 1.17 8.23 5.41
C SER A 98 -0.09 9.00 5.02
N ALA A 99 0.02 9.97 4.12
CA ALA A 99 -1.13 10.69 3.58
C ALA A 99 -2.08 9.77 2.79
N LEU A 100 -1.52 8.85 2.00
CA LEU A 100 -2.29 7.83 1.29
C LEU A 100 -3.10 6.98 2.28
N LEU A 101 -2.45 6.41 3.30
CA LEU A 101 -3.11 5.60 4.33
C LEU A 101 -4.20 6.37 5.08
N ALA A 102 -3.98 7.65 5.36
CA ALA A 102 -4.99 8.51 5.97
C ALA A 102 -6.22 8.66 5.06
N LYS A 103 -6.03 8.81 3.75
CA LYS A 103 -7.12 8.85 2.76
C LYS A 103 -7.91 7.54 2.73
N PHE A 104 -7.22 6.40 2.73
CA PHE A 104 -7.87 5.08 2.83
C PHE A 104 -8.70 4.96 4.12
N SER A 105 -8.17 5.41 5.26
CA SER A 105 -8.88 5.40 6.53
C SER A 105 -10.11 6.31 6.54
N TYR A 106 -10.01 7.48 5.93
CA TYR A 106 -11.15 8.37 5.77
C TYR A 106 -12.26 7.71 4.93
N ILE A 107 -11.91 7.15 3.78
CA ILE A 107 -12.89 6.48 2.90
C ILE A 107 -13.50 5.26 3.58
N GLY A 108 -12.69 4.47 4.30
CA GLY A 108 -13.16 3.36 5.11
C GLY A 108 -14.25 3.76 6.11
N SER A 109 -14.08 4.91 6.78
CA SER A 109 -15.10 5.47 7.70
C SER A 109 -16.39 5.89 7.00
N GLN A 110 -16.34 6.22 5.70
CA GLN A 110 -17.52 6.59 4.91
C GLN A 110 -18.26 5.39 4.33
N ILE A 111 -17.61 4.23 4.24
CA ILE A 111 -18.21 2.98 3.73
C ILE A 111 -18.83 2.17 4.87
N GLY A 112 -18.17 2.15 6.04
CA GLY A 112 -18.65 1.44 7.22
C GLY A 112 -19.56 2.25 8.15
N GLY A 113 -19.86 3.51 7.79
CA GLY A 113 -20.77 4.41 8.49
C GLY A 113 -22.14 4.49 7.85
#